data_AF-A0A1I8BHR1-F1
#
_entry.id   AF-A0A1I8BHR1-F1
#
_cell.length_a   1.000
_cell.length_b   1.000
_cell.length_c   1.000
_cell.angle_alpha   90.00
_cell.angle_beta   90.00
_cell.angle_gamma   90.00
#
_symmetry.space_group_name_H-M   'P 1'
#
loop_
_entity.id
_entity.type
_entity.pdbx_description
1 polymer ?
#
loop_
_entity_poly.entity_id
_entity_poly.type
_entity_poly.pdbx_seq_one_letter_code
_entity_poly.pdbx_strand_id
1 'polypeptide(L)'
;MFFSKRLFGVPVKAKKAEDMLEAFKLLLTQMPMKPHRIFSDKGLEFRNKLLKEFFEKEEIQKIEPVHSTVKASLAERAIRNVKQRLYRYFSQNITLNWIDVLPKILEGINKAKCRVHGMRPIDVNFENAQEVWKKIYGEFDFKEGRPKFKEGENVRMSVGKGAFEKGYIPNWGDEILEVDQVYNRAKPIRYK
;
A
#
# COMPACT_ATOMS: atom_id res chain seq x y z
N MET A 1 -7.12 -6.60 -1.96
CA MET A 1 -7.11 -5.28 -1.26
C MET A 1 -6.86 -5.56 0.20
N PHE A 2 -5.99 -4.80 0.88
CA PHE A 2 -5.60 -5.10 2.26
C PHE A 2 -6.70 -4.66 3.23
N PHE A 3 -7.32 -5.64 3.88
CA PHE A 3 -8.59 -5.47 4.56
C PHE A 3 -8.45 -5.08 6.04
N SER A 4 -7.79 -5.94 6.83
CA SER A 4 -7.61 -5.73 8.28
C SER A 4 -6.55 -4.70 8.65
N LYS A 5 -5.62 -4.40 7.73
CA LYS A 5 -4.40 -3.60 7.98
C LYS A 5 -3.53 -4.14 9.12
N ARG A 6 -3.67 -5.43 9.46
CA ARG A 6 -2.85 -6.12 10.46
C ARG A 6 -1.41 -6.22 9.95
N LEU A 7 -0.44 -5.97 10.83
CA LEU A 7 0.98 -5.99 10.52
C LEU A 7 1.64 -7.22 11.11
N PHE A 8 2.53 -7.82 10.33
CA PHE A 8 3.43 -8.91 10.73
C PHE A 8 4.84 -8.51 10.32
N GLY A 9 5.84 -8.98 11.06
CA GLY A 9 7.21 -8.59 10.82
C GLY A 9 8.20 -9.54 11.49
N VAL A 10 9.27 -9.84 10.77
CA VAL A 10 10.35 -10.71 11.21
C VAL A 10 11.67 -9.99 10.95
N PRO A 11 12.63 -9.98 11.89
CA PRO A 11 13.96 -9.44 11.64
C PRO A 11 14.72 -10.32 10.63
N VAL A 12 15.42 -9.68 9.69
CA VAL A 12 16.21 -10.38 8.67
C VAL A 12 17.65 -9.87 8.72
N LYS A 13 18.62 -10.80 8.67
CA LYS A 13 20.06 -10.47 8.76
C LYS A 13 20.57 -9.77 7.50
N ALA A 14 20.24 -10.32 6.33
CA ALA A 14 20.63 -9.76 5.05
C ALA A 14 19.53 -9.95 4.00
N LYS A 15 19.59 -9.18 2.92
CA LYS A 15 18.65 -9.29 1.79
C LYS A 15 18.96 -10.48 0.85
N LYS A 16 19.67 -11.51 1.34
CA LYS A 16 19.99 -12.69 0.54
C LYS A 16 18.76 -13.56 0.36
N ALA A 17 18.79 -14.38 -0.69
CA ALA A 17 17.71 -15.29 -1.05
C ALA A 17 17.24 -16.20 0.09
N GLU A 18 18.21 -16.82 0.76
CA GLU A 18 18.02 -17.82 1.80
C GLU A 18 17.44 -17.17 3.06
N ASP A 19 18.05 -16.08 3.52
CA ASP A 19 17.57 -15.28 4.66
C ASP A 19 16.12 -14.81 4.44
N MET A 20 15.79 -14.36 3.23
CA MET A 20 14.43 -13.94 2.89
C MET A 20 13.46 -15.11 2.88
N LEU A 21 13.86 -16.28 2.36
CA LEU A 21 13.03 -17.48 2.37
C LEU A 21 12.69 -17.93 3.79
N GLU A 22 13.68 -17.97 4.68
CA GLU A 22 13.47 -18.28 6.10
C GLU A 22 12.56 -17.26 6.77
N ALA A 23 12.77 -15.97 6.49
CA ALA A 23 11.92 -14.91 7.01
C ALA A 23 10.47 -15.05 6.53
N PHE A 24 10.22 -15.38 5.27
CA PHE A 24 8.87 -15.60 4.74
C PHE A 24 8.20 -16.83 5.36
N LYS A 25 8.94 -17.93 5.58
CA LYS A 25 8.42 -19.10 6.30
C LYS A 25 7.96 -18.72 7.70
N LEU A 26 8.80 -18.02 8.46
CA LEU A 26 8.46 -17.53 9.81
C LEU A 26 7.30 -16.51 9.79
N LEU A 27 7.23 -15.67 8.76
CA LEU A 27 6.18 -14.67 8.65
C LEU A 27 4.81 -15.31 8.38
N LEU A 28 4.77 -16.34 7.52
CA LEU A 28 3.52 -17.05 7.22
C LEU A 28 3.00 -17.84 8.42
N THR A 29 3.86 -18.37 9.31
CA THR A 29 3.41 -19.07 10.53
C THR A 29 2.81 -18.13 11.57
N GLN A 30 3.19 -16.85 11.58
CA GLN A 30 2.58 -15.84 12.46
C GLN A 30 1.17 -15.43 12.02
N MET A 31 0.82 -15.66 10.75
CA MET A 31 -0.46 -15.24 10.19
C MET A 31 -1.55 -16.27 10.53
N PRO A 32 -2.74 -15.83 10.96
CA PRO A 32 -3.86 -16.76 11.22
C PRO A 32 -4.35 -17.45 9.93
N MET A 33 -4.09 -16.84 8.78
CA MET A 33 -4.41 -17.38 7.47
C MET A 33 -3.33 -16.96 6.48
N LYS A 34 -2.97 -17.89 5.58
CA LYS A 34 -2.04 -17.64 4.49
C LYS A 34 -2.65 -16.70 3.44
N PRO A 35 -1.90 -15.72 2.92
CA PRO A 35 -2.41 -14.82 1.91
C PRO A 35 -2.48 -15.51 0.56
N HIS A 36 -3.60 -15.38 -0.16
CA HIS A 36 -3.71 -15.87 -1.53
C HIS A 36 -2.89 -15.03 -2.53
N ARG A 37 -2.66 -13.74 -2.22
CA ARG A 37 -1.95 -12.79 -3.07
C ARG A 37 -1.00 -11.93 -2.27
N ILE A 38 0.24 -11.78 -2.75
CA ILE A 38 1.24 -10.86 -2.20
C ILE A 38 1.55 -9.79 -3.23
N PHE A 39 1.56 -8.53 -2.78
CA PHE A 39 2.03 -7.41 -3.60
C PHE A 39 3.43 -7.02 -3.14
N SER A 40 4.39 -7.06 -4.04
CA SER A 40 5.75 -6.54 -3.81
C SER A 40 6.13 -5.54 -4.90
N ASP A 41 7.14 -4.73 -4.63
CA ASP A 41 7.81 -3.99 -5.69
C ASP A 41 8.67 -4.94 -6.56
N LYS A 42 9.36 -4.34 -7.54
CA LYS A 42 10.28 -5.05 -8.45
C LYS A 42 11.68 -5.24 -7.84
N GLY A 43 11.81 -5.15 -6.51
CA GLY A 43 13.07 -5.40 -5.81
C GLY A 43 13.65 -6.77 -6.13
N LEU A 44 14.97 -6.84 -6.29
CA LEU A 44 15.68 -8.09 -6.59
C LEU A 44 15.53 -9.10 -5.45
N GLU A 45 15.38 -8.62 -4.21
CA GLU A 45 15.10 -9.45 -3.03
C GLU A 45 13.81 -10.27 -3.16
N PHE A 46 12.83 -9.81 -3.94
CA PHE A 46 11.55 -10.50 -4.16
C PHE A 46 11.51 -11.28 -5.48
N ARG A 47 12.53 -11.14 -6.34
CA ARG A 47 12.59 -11.78 -7.67
C ARG A 47 13.45 -13.06 -7.66
N ASN A 48 13.79 -13.56 -6.48
CA ASN A 48 14.61 -14.76 -6.37
C ASN A 48 13.86 -16.02 -6.83
N LYS A 49 14.56 -16.92 -7.52
CA LYS A 49 14.03 -18.23 -7.92
C LYS A 49 13.52 -19.04 -6.73
N LEU A 50 14.26 -19.05 -5.62
CA LEU A 50 13.89 -19.78 -4.40
C LEU A 50 12.56 -19.29 -3.80
N LEU A 51 12.35 -17.96 -3.78
CA LEU A 51 11.10 -17.38 -3.30
C LEU A 51 9.94 -17.63 -4.26
N LYS A 52 10.19 -17.64 -5.58
CA LYS A 52 9.18 -17.97 -6.58
C LYS A 52 8.68 -19.39 -6.42
N GLU A 53 9.60 -20.35 -6.31
CA GLU A 53 9.28 -21.77 -6.07
C GLU A 53 8.54 -21.98 -4.74
N PHE A 54 8.94 -21.25 -3.69
CA PHE A 54 8.24 -21.28 -2.42
C PHE A 54 6.81 -20.74 -2.51
N PHE A 55 6.60 -19.60 -3.16
CA PHE A 55 5.26 -19.05 -3.34
C PHE A 55 4.38 -19.93 -4.23
N GLU A 56 4.93 -20.58 -5.26
CA GLU A 56 4.21 -21.56 -6.06
C GLU A 56 3.78 -22.76 -5.22
N LYS A 57 4.67 -23.30 -4.38
CA LYS A 57 4.38 -24.41 -3.47
C LYS A 57 3.30 -24.08 -2.43
N GLU A 58 3.30 -22.85 -1.94
CA GLU A 58 2.32 -22.36 -0.95
C GLU A 58 1.03 -21.84 -1.61
N GLU A 59 0.89 -21.96 -2.94
CA GLU A 59 -0.26 -21.47 -3.72
C GLU A 59 -0.50 -19.94 -3.56
N ILE A 60 0.58 -19.19 -3.38
CA ILE A 60 0.58 -17.74 -3.19
C ILE A 60 0.90 -17.05 -4.51
N GLN A 61 -0.04 -16.27 -5.03
CA GLN A 61 0.19 -15.49 -6.24
C GLN A 61 0.92 -14.18 -5.92
N LYS A 62 2.18 -14.07 -6.35
CA LYS A 62 2.92 -12.79 -6.32
C LYS A 62 2.42 -11.87 -7.45
N ILE A 63 2.09 -10.63 -7.11
CA ILE A 63 1.65 -9.60 -8.05
C ILE A 63 2.57 -8.39 -7.97
N GLU A 64 3.15 -8.01 -9.11
CA GLU A 64 3.94 -6.80 -9.25
C GLU A 64 3.07 -5.68 -9.84
N PRO A 65 2.91 -4.53 -9.17
CA PRO A 65 2.12 -3.42 -9.71
C PRO A 65 2.79 -2.80 -10.94
N VAL A 66 2.01 -2.56 -12.00
CA VAL A 66 2.46 -1.79 -13.18
C VAL A 66 2.61 -0.30 -12.83
N HIS A 67 1.68 0.25 -12.04
CA HIS A 67 1.78 1.58 -11.42
C HIS A 67 2.06 1.41 -9.91
N SER A 68 3.32 1.58 -9.52
CA SER A 68 3.86 1.23 -8.20
C SER A 68 3.36 2.11 -7.04
N THR A 69 3.00 3.36 -7.32
CA THR A 69 2.75 4.40 -6.30
C THR A 69 1.58 4.09 -5.38
N VAL A 70 0.43 3.67 -5.91
CA VAL A 70 -0.77 3.48 -5.08
C VAL A 70 -0.63 2.27 -4.15
N LYS A 71 -0.02 1.17 -4.62
CA LYS A 71 0.11 -0.06 -3.82
C LYS A 71 1.25 0.00 -2.80
N ALA A 72 2.35 0.68 -3.14
CA ALA A 72 3.46 0.91 -2.19
C ALA A 72 3.02 1.83 -1.04
N SER A 73 2.14 2.81 -1.28
CA SER A 73 1.72 3.79 -0.28
C SER A 73 1.19 3.20 1.04
N LEU A 74 0.52 2.03 0.98
CA LEU A 74 0.01 1.37 2.18
C LEU A 74 1.14 0.74 2.99
N ALA A 75 2.07 0.05 2.31
CA ALA A 75 3.24 -0.54 2.94
C ALA A 75 4.15 0.55 3.53
N GLU A 76 4.38 1.65 2.80
CA GLU A 76 5.13 2.81 3.27
C GLU A 76 4.49 3.44 4.52
N ARG A 77 3.16 3.60 4.53
CA ARG A 77 2.44 4.11 5.71
C ARG A 77 2.60 3.19 6.91
N ALA A 78 2.56 1.86 6.71
CA ALA A 78 2.80 0.89 7.77
C ALA A 78 4.23 0.98 8.30
N ILE A 79 5.22 1.02 7.41
CA ILE A 79 6.65 1.17 7.76
C ILE A 79 6.86 2.47 8.55
N ARG A 80 6.25 3.58 8.14
CA ARG A 80 6.31 4.86 8.87
C ARG A 80 5.75 4.71 10.29
N ASN A 81 4.62 4.03 10.48
CA ASN A 81 4.02 3.84 11.80
C ASN A 81 4.94 3.03 12.72
N VAL A 82 5.49 1.91 12.22
CA VAL A 82 6.44 1.07 12.96
C VAL A 82 7.69 1.87 13.33
N LYS A 83 8.30 2.58 12.36
CA LYS A 83 9.48 3.41 12.61
C LYS A 83 9.21 4.48 13.66
N GLN A 84 8.08 5.19 13.59
CA GLN A 84 7.74 6.22 14.59
C GLN A 84 7.71 5.68 16.02
N ARG A 85 7.20 4.46 16.22
CA ARG A 85 7.19 3.82 17.55
C ARG A 85 8.58 3.35 17.97
N LEU A 86 9.35 2.80 17.05
CA LEU A 86 10.75 2.42 17.29
C LEU A 86 11.60 3.62 17.71
N TYR A 87 11.53 4.74 16.99
CA TYR A 87 12.31 5.94 17.32
C TYR A 87 11.96 6.51 18.70
N ARG A 88 10.68 6.47 19.10
CA ARG A 88 10.29 6.85 20.47
C ARG A 88 10.94 5.93 21.51
N TYR A 89 10.95 4.62 21.27
CA TYR A 89 11.61 3.66 22.14
C TYR A 89 13.12 3.90 22.23
N PHE A 90 13.78 4.18 21.11
CA PHE A 90 15.21 4.49 21.07
C PHE A 90 15.55 5.72 21.91
N SER A 91 14.78 6.80 21.79
CA SER A 91 15.00 8.02 22.56
C SER A 91 14.79 7.81 24.07
N GLN A 92 13.81 6.99 24.47
CA GLN A 92 13.50 6.75 25.88
C GLN A 92 14.53 5.84 26.56
N ASN A 93 15.03 4.83 25.86
CA ASN A 93 15.90 3.79 26.44
C ASN A 93 17.38 3.95 26.07
N ILE A 94 17.73 5.01 25.31
CA ILE A 94 19.10 5.30 24.84
C ILE A 94 19.74 4.04 24.23
N THR A 95 19.00 3.40 23.32
CA THR A 95 19.43 2.15 22.68
C THR A 95 18.97 2.11 21.23
N LEU A 96 19.69 1.35 20.41
CA LEU A 96 19.29 1.02 19.04
C LEU A 96 18.87 -0.46 18.90
N ASN A 97 18.84 -1.22 20.01
CA ASN A 97 18.41 -2.61 20.00
C ASN A 97 16.90 -2.69 19.78
N TRP A 98 16.50 -3.05 18.56
CA TRP A 98 15.10 -3.10 18.16
C TRP A 98 14.53 -4.52 18.03
N ILE A 99 15.38 -5.54 18.03
CA ILE A 99 14.99 -6.93 17.76
C ILE A 99 13.96 -7.41 18.80
N ASP A 100 14.24 -7.21 20.08
CA ASP A 100 13.39 -7.70 21.18
C ASP A 100 12.10 -6.89 21.35
N VAL A 101 12.10 -5.62 20.92
CA VAL A 101 10.95 -4.72 21.06
C VAL A 101 10.02 -4.76 19.85
N LEU A 102 10.49 -5.22 18.69
CA LEU A 102 9.69 -5.28 17.47
C LEU A 102 8.37 -6.05 17.65
N PRO A 103 8.34 -7.26 18.27
CA PRO A 103 7.09 -7.97 18.51
C PRO A 103 6.09 -7.16 19.35
N LYS A 104 6.57 -6.49 20.41
CA LYS A 104 5.75 -5.65 21.30
C LYS A 104 5.17 -4.45 20.55
N ILE A 105 5.95 -3.82 19.68
CA ILE A 105 5.50 -2.69 18.85
C ILE A 105 4.42 -3.14 17.87
N LEU A 106 4.64 -4.26 17.17
CA LEU A 106 3.67 -4.80 16.21
C LEU A 106 2.37 -5.19 16.90
N GLU A 107 2.44 -5.87 18.04
CA GLU A 107 1.27 -6.20 18.87
C GLU A 107 0.53 -4.93 19.30
N GLY A 108 1.25 -3.92 19.76
CA GLY A 108 0.67 -2.62 20.10
C GLY A 108 0.04 -1.89 18.91
N ILE A 109 0.50 -2.13 17.67
CA ILE A 109 -0.15 -1.56 16.47
C ILE A 109 -1.44 -2.33 16.19
N ASN A 110 -1.37 -3.67 16.24
CA ASN A 110 -2.48 -4.55 15.92
C ASN A 110 -3.63 -4.49 16.95
N LYS A 111 -3.33 -4.15 18.22
CA LYS A 111 -4.33 -3.90 19.27
C LYS A 111 -4.84 -2.46 19.29
N ALA A 112 -4.23 -1.53 18.55
CA ALA A 112 -4.71 -0.15 18.49
C ALA A 112 -5.86 -0.01 17.50
N LYS A 113 -6.86 0.82 17.83
CA LYS A 113 -7.98 1.11 16.93
C LYS A 113 -7.47 1.81 15.68
N CYS A 114 -7.76 1.24 14.51
CA CYS A 114 -7.39 1.83 13.23
C CYS A 114 -8.42 2.89 12.81
N ARG A 115 -7.97 4.11 12.48
CA ARG A 115 -8.85 5.21 12.10
C ARG A 115 -9.69 4.92 10.84
N VAL A 116 -9.19 4.10 9.92
CA VAL A 116 -9.81 3.90 8.60
C VAL A 116 -11.13 3.12 8.69
N HIS A 117 -11.17 2.06 9.50
CA HIS A 117 -12.38 1.23 9.66
C HIS A 117 -12.91 1.23 11.10
N GLY A 118 -12.26 1.95 12.02
CA GLY A 118 -12.71 2.10 13.40
C GLY A 118 -12.60 0.84 14.26
N MET A 119 -11.87 -0.19 13.85
CA MET A 119 -11.68 -1.43 14.62
C MET A 119 -10.19 -1.70 14.85
N ARG A 120 -9.87 -2.57 15.81
CA ARG A 120 -8.49 -3.05 16.01
C ARG A 120 -8.15 -4.06 14.90
N PRO A 121 -7.00 -3.95 14.22
CA PRO A 121 -6.61 -4.90 13.17
C PRO A 121 -6.66 -6.38 13.58
N ILE A 122 -6.42 -6.68 14.86
CA ILE A 122 -6.47 -8.06 15.40
C ILE A 122 -7.89 -8.64 15.47
N ASP A 123 -8.91 -7.79 15.63
CA ASP A 123 -10.32 -8.21 15.76
C ASP A 123 -10.99 -8.42 14.40
N VAL A 124 -10.34 -8.02 13.30
CA VAL A 124 -10.91 -8.13 11.96
C VAL A 124 -10.85 -9.59 11.49
N ASN A 125 -12.03 -10.19 11.25
CA ASN A 125 -12.22 -11.58 10.85
C ASN A 125 -13.21 -11.65 9.66
N PHE A 126 -13.61 -12.87 9.26
CA PHE A 126 -14.56 -13.06 8.15
C PHE A 126 -15.98 -12.58 8.47
N GLU A 127 -16.39 -12.67 9.72
CA GLU A 127 -17.74 -12.32 10.16
C GLU A 127 -17.97 -10.80 10.09
N ASN A 128 -16.99 -10.00 10.53
CA ASN A 128 -17.04 -8.55 10.46
C ASN A 128 -16.49 -7.98 9.13
N ALA A 129 -16.16 -8.85 8.18
CA ALA A 129 -15.58 -8.43 6.90
C ALA A 129 -16.54 -7.56 6.08
N GLN A 130 -17.83 -7.84 6.13
CA GLN A 130 -18.78 -7.01 5.39
C GLN A 130 -18.92 -5.61 6.02
N GLU A 131 -18.90 -5.51 7.35
CA GLU A 131 -19.00 -4.24 8.07
C GLU A 131 -17.77 -3.36 7.83
N VAL A 132 -16.58 -3.92 7.97
CA VAL A 132 -15.34 -3.20 7.72
C VAL A 132 -15.25 -2.81 6.23
N TRP A 133 -15.72 -3.65 5.30
CA TRP A 133 -15.78 -3.29 3.88
C TRP A 133 -16.70 -2.09 3.64
N LYS A 134 -17.91 -2.08 4.23
CA LYS A 134 -18.84 -0.94 4.14
C LYS A 134 -18.26 0.33 4.77
N LYS A 135 -17.45 0.26 5.82
CA LYS A 135 -16.81 1.46 6.40
C LYS A 135 -15.71 2.03 5.51
N ILE A 136 -14.97 1.18 4.79
CA ILE A 136 -13.87 1.63 3.92
C ILE A 136 -14.38 2.03 2.53
N TYR A 137 -15.35 1.28 1.99
CA TYR A 137 -15.82 1.35 0.60
C TYR A 137 -17.33 1.45 0.44
N GLY A 138 -18.08 1.66 1.54
CA GLY A 138 -19.53 1.89 1.48
C GLY A 138 -19.86 3.20 0.79
N GLU A 139 -20.89 3.91 1.26
CA GLU A 139 -21.38 5.12 0.59
C GLU A 139 -20.32 6.23 0.55
N PHE A 140 -19.45 6.15 -0.45
CA PHE A 140 -18.84 7.31 -1.03
C PHE A 140 -19.99 8.07 -1.66
N ASP A 141 -20.46 9.08 -0.95
CA ASP A 141 -21.09 10.24 -1.56
C ASP A 141 -20.04 10.81 -2.53
N PHE A 142 -20.00 10.26 -3.73
CA PHE A 142 -19.42 10.93 -4.87
C PHE A 142 -20.29 12.15 -5.05
N LYS A 143 -19.98 13.23 -4.33
CA LYS A 143 -20.51 14.56 -4.65
C LYS A 143 -20.42 14.65 -6.16
N GLU A 144 -21.57 14.79 -6.82
CA GLU A 144 -21.60 14.88 -8.27
C GLU A 144 -20.63 15.97 -8.67
N GLY A 145 -19.50 15.55 -9.22
CA GLY A 145 -18.52 16.49 -9.73
C GLY A 145 -19.23 17.23 -10.84
N ARG A 146 -19.24 18.55 -10.80
CA ARG A 146 -19.56 19.31 -12.00
C ARG A 146 -18.39 19.13 -12.96
N PRO A 147 -18.61 18.84 -14.25
CA PRO A 147 -17.54 18.81 -15.22
C PRO A 147 -16.80 20.15 -15.17
N LYS A 148 -15.47 20.08 -15.09
CA LYS A 148 -14.61 21.26 -14.98
C LYS A 148 -14.47 21.95 -16.34
N PHE A 149 -14.47 21.18 -17.42
CA PHE A 149 -14.34 21.65 -18.79
C PHE A 149 -15.59 21.30 -19.60
N LYS A 150 -15.83 22.05 -20.67
CA LYS A 150 -16.93 21.83 -21.62
C LYS A 150 -16.40 21.30 -22.96
N GLU A 151 -17.30 20.70 -23.73
CA GLU A 151 -17.02 20.35 -25.13
C GLU A 151 -16.69 21.65 -25.90
N GLY A 152 -15.62 21.62 -26.69
CA GLY A 152 -15.09 22.78 -27.41
C GLY A 152 -14.14 23.67 -26.61
N GLU A 153 -13.81 23.35 -25.35
CA GLU A 153 -12.88 24.14 -24.55
C GLU A 153 -11.43 23.75 -24.84
N ASN A 154 -10.57 24.76 -25.02
CA ASN A 154 -9.15 24.55 -25.28
C ASN A 154 -8.39 24.27 -23.98
N VAL A 155 -7.71 23.13 -23.92
CA VAL A 155 -6.96 22.63 -22.77
C VAL A 155 -5.54 22.20 -23.17
N ARG A 156 -4.67 22.03 -22.19
CA ARG A 156 -3.36 21.40 -22.36
C ARG A 156 -3.27 20.18 -21.45
N MET A 157 -2.66 19.10 -21.92
CA MET A 157 -2.46 17.91 -21.08
C MET A 157 -1.36 18.15 -20.06
N SER A 158 -1.55 17.66 -18.83
CA SER A 158 -0.50 17.70 -17.81
C SER A 158 0.60 16.70 -18.17
N VAL A 159 1.86 17.13 -18.12
CA VAL A 159 3.00 16.22 -18.26
C VAL A 159 3.10 15.39 -16.97
N GLY A 160 3.21 14.06 -17.11
CA GLY A 160 3.28 13.15 -15.96
C GLY A 160 4.61 13.26 -15.23
N LYS A 161 4.73 14.23 -14.32
CA LYS A 161 5.97 14.46 -13.57
C LYS A 161 6.22 13.37 -12.53
N GLY A 162 7.44 12.84 -12.51
CA GLY A 162 7.95 12.05 -11.39
C GLY A 162 8.13 12.89 -10.12
N ALA A 163 8.14 12.26 -8.95
CA ALA A 163 8.23 12.92 -7.63
C ALA A 163 9.54 13.73 -7.40
N PHE A 164 10.52 13.62 -8.30
CA PHE A 164 11.85 14.26 -8.21
C PHE A 164 12.24 15.05 -9.47
N GLU A 165 11.27 15.43 -10.31
CA GLU A 165 11.56 16.25 -11.48
C GLU A 165 11.82 17.71 -11.13
N LYS A 166 12.75 18.33 -11.86
CA LYS A 166 13.25 19.69 -11.60
C LYS A 166 12.14 20.73 -11.86
N GLY A 167 11.99 21.69 -10.94
CA GLY A 167 10.88 22.66 -10.93
C GLY A 167 10.81 23.63 -12.11
N TYR A 168 11.85 23.75 -12.93
CA TYR A 168 11.85 24.63 -14.13
C TYR A 168 11.22 23.98 -15.36
N ILE A 169 10.93 22.67 -15.34
CA ILE A 169 10.27 21.99 -16.46
C ILE A 169 8.78 22.40 -16.46
N PRO A 170 8.16 22.70 -17.62
CA PRO A 170 6.73 23.05 -17.68
C PRO A 170 5.83 21.91 -17.15
N ASN A 171 4.69 22.28 -16.56
CA ASN A 171 3.69 21.31 -16.05
C ASN A 171 2.72 20.81 -17.13
N TRP A 172 2.68 21.48 -18.27
CA TRP A 172 1.71 21.29 -19.34
C TRP A 172 2.46 20.99 -20.64
N GLY A 173 1.88 20.15 -21.49
CA GLY A 173 2.38 19.91 -22.83
C GLY A 173 2.31 21.17 -23.69
N ASP A 174 3.09 21.20 -24.76
CA ASP A 174 3.15 22.34 -25.68
C ASP A 174 1.91 22.42 -26.60
N GLU A 175 1.26 21.28 -26.85
CA GLU A 175 0.07 21.18 -27.69
C GLU A 175 -1.19 21.69 -26.98
N ILE A 176 -1.93 22.58 -27.65
CA ILE A 176 -3.28 22.99 -27.26
C ILE A 176 -4.26 22.03 -27.94
N LEU A 177 -5.09 21.37 -27.13
CA LEU A 177 -6.09 20.42 -27.57
C LEU A 177 -7.48 20.95 -27.25
N GLU A 178 -8.47 20.57 -28.05
CA GLU A 178 -9.87 20.86 -27.82
C GLU A 178 -10.54 19.64 -27.16
N VAL A 179 -11.41 19.86 -26.19
CA VAL A 179 -12.22 18.78 -25.60
C VAL A 179 -13.30 18.34 -26.59
N ASP A 180 -13.17 17.14 -27.13
CA ASP A 180 -14.11 16.51 -28.05
C ASP A 180 -15.36 16.03 -27.29
N GLN A 181 -15.19 15.36 -26.14
CA GLN A 181 -16.33 14.81 -25.39
C GLN A 181 -16.15 14.86 -23.87
N VAL A 182 -17.24 15.16 -23.16
CA VAL A 182 -17.30 15.14 -21.69
C VAL A 182 -18.08 13.92 -21.19
N TYR A 183 -17.39 12.90 -20.70
CA TYR A 183 -17.99 11.72 -20.08
C TYR A 183 -18.36 11.99 -18.62
N ASN A 184 -19.44 12.75 -18.40
CA ASN A 184 -19.96 13.11 -17.08
C ASN A 184 -20.60 11.93 -16.31
N ARG A 185 -20.97 10.84 -17.02
CA ARG A 185 -21.51 9.61 -16.41
C ARG A 185 -20.42 8.70 -15.83
N ALA A 186 -19.16 8.88 -16.24
CA ALA A 186 -18.03 8.15 -15.69
C ALA A 186 -17.58 8.77 -14.36
N LYS A 187 -17.18 7.93 -13.41
CA LYS A 187 -16.59 8.36 -12.13
C LYS A 187 -15.15 7.85 -12.06
N PRO A 188 -14.11 8.71 -12.08
CA PRO A 188 -14.15 10.18 -12.25
C PRO A 188 -14.60 10.60 -13.66
N ILE A 189 -15.07 11.86 -13.80
CA ILE A 189 -15.41 12.46 -15.09
C ILE A 189 -14.19 12.38 -16.00
N ARG A 190 -14.39 11.89 -17.23
CA ARG A 190 -13.34 11.76 -18.23
C ARG A 190 -13.59 12.73 -19.37
N TYR A 191 -12.50 13.19 -19.97
CA TYR A 191 -12.50 14.05 -21.15
C TYR A 191 -11.78 13.29 -22.26
N LYS A 192 -12.31 13.38 -23.47
CA LYS A 192 -11.67 12.90 -24.68
C LYS A 192 -11.43 14.09 -25.60
#